data_AF-A0A194R2H0-F1
#
_entry.id   AF-A0A194R2H0-F1
#
_cell.length_a   1.000
_cell.length_b   1.000
_cell.length_c   1.000
_cell.angle_alpha   90.00
_cell.angle_beta   90.00
_cell.angle_gamma   90.00
#
_symmetry.space_group_name_H-M   'P 1'
#
loop_
_entity.id
_entity.type
_entity.pdbx_description
1 polymer ?
#
loop_
_entity_poly.entity_id
_entity_poly.type
_entity_poly.pdbx_seq_one_letter_code
_entity_poly.pdbx_strand_id
1 'polypeptide(L)' 'MNNVTIKEGCVLQDCIVYTGATLEGNCSLQYSIVGPHHLVSASTTGVHQLYAETTDNMITLG' A
#
# COMPACT_ATOMS: atom_id res chain seq x y z
N MET A 1 11.71 -2.05 -3.29
CA MET A 1 11.30 -0.81 -2.60
C MET A 1 12.22 0.33 -3.03
N ASN A 2 11.84 1.06 -4.07
CA ASN A 2 12.47 2.33 -4.41
C ASN A 2 11.46 3.43 -4.04
N ASN A 3 11.91 4.47 -3.35
CA ASN A 3 11.07 5.62 -2.98
C ASN A 3 9.77 5.26 -2.22
N VAL A 4 9.82 4.28 -1.31
CA VAL A 4 8.68 3.89 -0.47
C VAL A 4 8.76 4.62 0.87
N THR A 5 7.64 5.20 1.32
CA THR A 5 7.54 5.86 2.63
C THR A 5 6.56 5.09 3.50
N ILE A 6 7.00 4.62 4.67
CA ILE A 6 6.12 3.99 5.67
C ILE A 6 6.32 4.77 6.98
N LYS A 7 5.26 5.42 7.46
CA LYS A 7 5.28 6.16 8.72
C LYS A 7 5.15 5.22 9.93
N GLU A 8 5.39 5.78 11.12
CA GLU A 8 5.41 5.05 12.39
C GLU A 8 4.07 4.37 12.72
N GLY A 9 4.14 3.28 13.50
CA GLY A 9 2.96 2.55 13.98
C GLY A 9 2.31 1.62 12.94
N CYS A 10 2.89 1.46 11.76
CA CYS A 10 2.36 0.55 10.76
C CYS A 10 2.70 -0.92 11.05
N VAL A 11 1.72 -1.80 10.88
CA VAL A 11 1.85 -3.27 10.89
C VAL A 11 1.54 -3.78 9.49
N LEU A 12 2.54 -4.36 8.83
CA LEU A 12 2.41 -4.96 7.50
C LEU A 12 2.74 -6.44 7.58
N GLN A 13 1.78 -7.28 7.23
CA GLN A 13 1.95 -8.72 7.24
C GLN A 13 1.60 -9.30 5.86
N ASP A 14 2.54 -10.02 5.24
CA ASP A 14 2.34 -10.65 3.93
C ASP A 14 1.84 -9.66 2.86
N CYS A 15 2.35 -8.41 2.92
CA CYS A 15 1.98 -7.33 2.02
C CYS A 15 3.02 -7.12 0.92
N ILE A 16 2.54 -6.71 -0.26
CA ILE A 16 3.40 -6.27 -1.37
C ILE A 16 3.25 -4.75 -1.51
N VAL A 17 4.35 -4.02 -1.35
CA VAL A 17 4.38 -2.56 -1.46
C VAL A 17 5.25 -2.15 -2.65
N TYR A 18 4.63 -1.55 -3.66
CA TYR A 18 5.29 -1.13 -4.89
C TYR A 18 6.06 0.19 -4.74
N THR A 19 6.86 0.51 -5.75
CA THR A 19 7.69 1.72 -5.81
C THR A 19 6.84 2.99 -5.67
N GLY A 20 7.36 4.00 -4.95
CA GLY A 20 6.64 5.28 -4.77
C GLY A 20 5.45 5.23 -3.80
N ALA A 21 5.09 4.07 -3.24
CA ALA A 21 3.98 3.96 -2.32
C ALA A 21 4.25 4.71 -1.00
N THR A 22 3.20 5.34 -0.46
CA THR A 22 3.25 6.05 0.81
C THR A 22 2.20 5.49 1.75
N LEU A 23 2.63 4.98 2.90
CA LEU A 23 1.77 4.55 3.98
C LEU A 23 1.89 5.56 5.12
N GLU A 24 0.78 6.20 5.42
CA GLU A 24 0.64 7.10 6.56
C GLU A 24 0.66 6.33 7.90
N GLY A 25 0.73 7.03 9.02
CA GLY A 25 0.96 6.40 10.33
C GLY A 25 -0.18 5.48 10.77
N ASN A 26 0.15 4.50 11.63
CA ASN A 26 -0.79 3.59 12.29
C ASN A 26 -1.61 2.68 11.36
N CYS A 27 -1.12 2.34 10.16
CA CYS A 27 -1.82 1.41 9.27
C CYS A 27 -1.66 -0.05 9.69
N SER A 28 -2.68 -0.90 9.53
CA SER A 28 -2.60 -2.34 9.76
C SER A 28 -3.11 -3.10 8.55
N LEU A 29 -2.18 -3.59 7.72
CA LEU A 29 -2.49 -4.28 6.47
C LEU A 29 -2.00 -5.72 6.52
N GLN A 30 -2.87 -6.64 6.11
CA GLN A 30 -2.52 -8.07 6.00
C GLN A 30 -2.93 -8.60 4.62
N TYR A 31 -2.07 -9.40 3.98
CA TYR A 31 -2.34 -10.00 2.67
C TYR A 31 -2.78 -8.98 1.60
N SER A 32 -2.27 -7.75 1.71
CA SER A 32 -2.72 -6.61 0.89
C SER A 32 -1.63 -6.12 -0.05
N ILE A 33 -2.05 -5.56 -1.18
CA ILE A 33 -1.14 -5.04 -2.22
C ILE A 33 -1.32 -3.53 -2.30
N VAL A 34 -0.23 -2.79 -2.16
CA VAL A 34 -0.18 -1.33 -2.35
C VAL A 34 0.52 -1.04 -3.67
N GLY A 35 -0.24 -0.52 -4.62
CA GLY A 35 0.22 -0.20 -5.97
C GLY A 35 1.24 0.95 -6.03
N PRO A 36 1.86 1.15 -7.20
CA PRO A 36 2.88 2.16 -7.38
C PRO A 36 2.31 3.57 -7.18
N HIS A 37 3.07 4.45 -6.53
CA HIS A 37 2.69 5.84 -6.24
C HIS A 37 1.36 6.02 -5.46
N HIS A 38 0.83 4.96 -4.86
CA HIS A 38 -0.43 5.03 -4.12
C HIS A 38 -0.21 5.53 -2.68
N LEU A 39 -1.16 6.32 -2.18
CA LEU A 39 -1.19 6.82 -0.81
C LEU A 39 -2.22 6.03 0.01
N VAL A 40 -1.75 5.32 1.04
CA VAL A 40 -2.60 4.71 2.07
C VAL A 40 -2.74 5.69 3.23
N SER A 41 -3.98 6.12 3.49
CA SER A 41 -4.33 7.08 4.54
C SER A 41 -4.01 6.56 5.95
N ALA A 42 -3.83 7.49 6.90
CA ALA A 42 -3.50 7.13 8.28
C ALA A 42 -4.57 6.23 8.91
N SER A 43 -4.15 5.33 9.78
CA SER A 43 -5.05 4.41 10.50
C SER A 43 -5.86 3.47 9.58
N THR A 44 -5.44 3.29 8.33
CA THR A 44 -6.11 2.35 7.42
C THR A 44 -5.88 0.92 7.91
N THR A 45 -6.97 0.18 8.05
CA THR A 45 -6.92 -1.24 8.38
C THR A 45 -7.58 -2.04 7.27
N GLY A 46 -6.94 -3.13 6.84
CA GLY A 46 -7.41 -3.89 5.69
C GLY A 46 -6.78 -5.26 5.60
N VAL A 47 -7.60 -6.21 5.13
CA VAL A 47 -7.18 -7.60 4.90
C VAL A 47 -7.64 -8.01 3.50
N HIS A 48 -6.75 -8.62 2.72
CA HIS A 48 -7.02 -8.99 1.32
C HIS A 48 -7.49 -7.80 0.46
N GLN A 49 -6.87 -6.63 0.65
CA GLN A 49 -7.23 -5.40 -0.06
C GLN A 49 -6.19 -5.03 -1.12
N LEU A 50 -6.67 -4.28 -2.12
CA LEU A 50 -5.87 -3.76 -3.22
C LEU A 50 -5.94 -2.23 -3.20
N TYR A 51 -4.84 -1.61 -2.76
CA TYR A 51 -4.69 -0.15 -2.66
C TYR A 51 -3.90 0.36 -3.84
N ALA A 52 -4.56 0.57 -4.96
CA ALA A 52 -3.92 1.02 -6.20
C ALA A 52 -4.90 1.82 -7.05
N GLU A 53 -4.37 2.70 -7.89
CA GLU A 53 -5.15 3.26 -8.99
C GLU A 53 -5.30 2.18 -10.07
N THR A 54 -6.54 2.02 -10.54
CA THR A 54 -6.85 1.15 -11.66
C THR A 54 -7.11 2.02 -12.88
N THR A 55 -6.48 1.69 -14.00
CA THR A 55 -6.84 2.24 -15.31
C THR A 55 -7.32 1.08 -16.15
N ASP A 56 -8.51 1.18 -16.73
CA ASP A 56 -9.13 0.12 -17.53
C ASP A 56 -9.22 -1.24 -16.81
N ASN A 57 -9.57 -1.23 -15.52
CA ASN A 57 -9.62 -2.43 -14.65
C ASN A 57 -8.28 -3.17 -14.50
N MET A 58 -7.17 -2.58 -14.94
CA MET A 58 -5.84 -3.13 -14.80
C MET A 58 -4.99 -2.27 -13.87
N ILE A 59 -4.07 -2.93 -13.18
CA ILE A 59 -2.99 -2.26 -12.46
C ILE A 59 -1.72 -2.60 -13.20
N THR A 60 -1.04 -1.55 -13.67
CA THR A 60 0.27 -1.69 -14.29
C THR A 60 1.30 -1.76 -13.18
N LEU A 61 1.77 -2.97 -12.90
CA LEU A 61 2.82 -3.27 -11.95
C LEU A 61 4.14 -3.33 -12.74
N GLY A 62 4.64 -2.15 -13.12
CA GLY A 62 5.87 -1.99 -13.91
C GLY A 62 7.13 -2.46 -13.18
#